data_AF-A0AB38VLU7-F1
#
_entry.id   AF-A0AB38VLU7-F1
#
_cell.length_a   1.000
_cell.length_b   1.000
_cell.length_c   1.000
_cell.angle_alpha   90.00
_cell.angle_beta   90.00
_cell.angle_gamma   90.00
#
_symmetry.space_group_name_H-M   'P 1'
#
loop_
_entity.id
_entity.type
_entity.pdbx_description
1 polymer ?
#
loop_
_entity_poly.entity_id
_entity_poly.type
_entity_poly.pdbx_seq_one_letter_code
_entity_poly.pdbx_strand_id
1 'polypeptide(L)'
;MNKEKFTDRLIKRFYGISGPLDEYKRREADRMGNIALIFLVWFLMLGNVVALLLAEDFPQEVAMYYPMILELLFLSCLVTSSMLAIRHS
;
A
#
# COMPACT_ATOMS: atom_id res chain seq x y z
N MET A 1 -18.96 -24.68 -11.67
CA MET A 1 -17.57 -24.16 -11.67
C MET A 1 -17.62 -22.74 -11.11
N ASN A 2 -17.37 -22.56 -9.81
CA ASN A 2 -17.33 -21.22 -9.20
C ASN A 2 -16.15 -20.47 -9.82
N LYS A 3 -16.43 -19.51 -10.70
CA LYS A 3 -15.41 -18.59 -11.23
C LYS A 3 -14.87 -17.82 -10.04
N GLU A 4 -13.60 -18.06 -9.67
CA GLU A 4 -12.89 -17.15 -8.78
C GLU A 4 -13.01 -15.73 -9.33
N LYS A 5 -13.37 -14.78 -8.47
CA LYS A 5 -13.50 -13.38 -8.88
C LYS A 5 -12.10 -12.85 -9.22
N PHE A 6 -12.03 -11.91 -10.15
CA PHE A 6 -10.76 -11.26 -10.52
C PHE A 6 -10.05 -10.68 -9.28
N THR A 7 -10.82 -10.17 -8.32
CA THR A 7 -10.35 -9.70 -7.02
C THR A 7 -9.64 -10.78 -6.21
N ASP A 8 -10.17 -12.02 -6.18
CA ASP A 8 -9.57 -13.12 -5.44
C ASP A 8 -8.21 -13.51 -6.03
N ARG A 9 -8.10 -13.45 -7.37
CA ARG A 9 -6.84 -13.71 -8.08
C ARG A 9 -5.81 -12.60 -7.84
N LEU A 10 -6.24 -11.34 -7.77
CA LEU A 10 -5.39 -10.23 -7.39
C LEU A 10 -4.91 -10.36 -5.94
N ILE A 11 -5.80 -10.62 -4.99
CA ILE A 11 -5.45 -10.80 -3.57
C ILE A 11 -4.46 -11.95 -3.42
N LYS A 12 -4.71 -13.11 -4.05
CA LYS A 12 -3.77 -14.24 -4.03
C LYS A 12 -2.38 -13.86 -4.54
N ARG A 13 -2.30 -13.05 -5.59
CA ARG A 13 -1.01 -12.60 -6.16
C ARG A 13 -0.32 -11.54 -5.30
N PHE A 14 -1.08 -10.62 -4.69
CA PHE A 14 -0.55 -9.58 -3.81
C PHE A 14 -0.06 -10.15 -2.47
N TYR A 15 -0.79 -11.13 -1.92
CA TYR A 15 -0.49 -11.74 -0.62
C TYR A 15 0.31 -13.05 -0.73
N GLY A 16 0.68 -13.50 -1.95
CA GLY A 16 1.46 -14.74 -2.15
C GLY A 16 0.73 -16.04 -1.81
N ILE A 17 -0.60 -16.03 -1.74
CA ILE A 17 -1.41 -17.18 -1.29
C ILE A 17 -1.56 -18.18 -2.45
N SER A 18 -0.98 -19.38 -2.30
CA SER A 18 -1.04 -20.48 -3.28
C SER A 18 -2.26 -21.41 -3.14
N GLY A 19 -2.99 -21.35 -2.01
CA GLY A 19 -4.16 -22.19 -1.70
C GLY A 19 -5.53 -21.57 -2.03
N PRO A 20 -6.64 -22.27 -1.71
CA PRO A 20 -7.98 -21.67 -1.79
C PRO A 20 -8.09 -20.49 -0.82
N LEU A 21 -8.71 -19.40 -1.28
CA LEU A 21 -8.92 -18.21 -0.45
C LEU A 21 -10.11 -18.49 0.47
N ASP A 22 -9.82 -18.98 1.67
CA ASP A 22 -10.84 -19.23 2.70
C ASP A 22 -11.29 -17.91 3.35
N GLU A 23 -12.51 -17.89 3.91
CA GLU A 23 -13.14 -16.70 4.49
C GLU A 23 -12.26 -16.08 5.61
N TYR A 24 -11.55 -16.93 6.35
CA TYR A 24 -10.58 -16.50 7.36
C TYR A 24 -9.39 -15.74 6.77
N LYS A 25 -8.75 -16.29 5.72
CA LYS A 25 -7.59 -15.66 5.05
C LYS A 25 -7.98 -14.35 4.37
N ARG A 26 -9.21 -14.28 3.85
CA ARG A 26 -9.75 -13.06 3.26
C ARG A 26 -9.93 -11.95 4.30
N ARG A 27 -10.50 -12.27 5.47
CA ARG A 27 -10.60 -11.31 6.58
C ARG A 27 -9.25 -10.83 7.10
N GLU A 28 -8.26 -11.71 7.12
CA GLU A 28 -6.92 -11.36 7.57
C GLU A 28 -6.20 -10.45 6.57
N ALA A 29 -6.31 -10.75 5.27
CA ALA A 29 -5.86 -9.87 4.20
C ALA A 29 -6.56 -8.50 4.24
N ASP A 30 -7.88 -8.47 4.45
CA ASP A 30 -8.63 -7.20 4.58
C ASP A 30 -8.17 -6.39 5.80
N ARG A 31 -7.89 -7.05 6.94
CA ARG A 31 -7.40 -6.39 8.15
C ARG A 31 -5.99 -5.82 7.95
N MET A 32 -5.09 -6.58 7.33
CA MET A 32 -3.75 -6.11 6.96
C MET A 32 -3.81 -4.94 5.99
N GLY A 33 -4.64 -5.07 4.94
CA GLY A 33 -4.88 -4.00 3.97
C GLY A 33 -5.41 -2.73 4.63
N ASN A 34 -6.34 -2.84 5.58
CA ASN A 34 -6.90 -1.68 6.27
C ASN A 34 -5.86 -0.98 7.16
N ILE A 35 -5.01 -1.73 7.87
CA ILE A 35 -3.92 -1.14 8.67
C ILE A 35 -2.93 -0.43 7.74
N ALA A 36 -2.50 -1.09 6.65
CA ALA A 36 -1.61 -0.49 5.67
C ALA A 36 -2.20 0.78 5.04
N LEU A 37 -3.51 0.77 4.73
CA LEU A 37 -4.23 1.92 4.20
C LEU A 37 -4.25 3.09 5.19
N ILE A 38 -4.53 2.84 6.47
CA ILE A 38 -4.51 3.88 7.51
C ILE A 38 -3.12 4.51 7.61
N PHE A 39 -2.06 3.71 7.67
CA PHE A 39 -0.68 4.21 7.69
C PHE A 39 -0.35 5.03 6.43
N LEU A 40 -0.73 4.53 5.26
CA LEU A 40 -0.50 5.19 3.97
C LEU A 40 -1.20 6.55 3.91
N VAL A 41 -2.47 6.64 4.34
CA VAL A 41 -3.25 7.90 4.36
C VAL A 41 -2.63 8.92 5.30
N TRP A 42 -2.26 8.52 6.52
CA TRP A 42 -1.59 9.43 7.46
C TRP A 42 -0.25 9.92 6.93
N PHE A 43 0.53 9.02 6.32
CA PHE A 43 1.82 9.37 5.75
C PHE A 43 1.69 10.36 4.58
N LEU A 44 0.74 10.12 3.66
CA LEU A 44 0.42 11.05 2.58
C LEU A 44 0.00 12.42 3.12
N MET A 45 -0.88 12.46 4.13
CA MET A 45 -1.31 13.74 4.70
C MET A 45 -0.12 14.51 5.29
N LEU A 46 0.72 13.85 6.07
CA LEU A 46 1.91 14.47 6.64
C LEU A 46 2.91 14.92 5.57
N GLY A 47 3.15 14.10 4.55
CA GLY A 47 4.00 14.44 3.41
C GLY A 47 3.49 15.69 2.68
N ASN A 48 2.18 15.79 2.46
CA ASN A 48 1.58 16.95 1.77
C ASN A 48 1.66 18.22 2.61
N VAL A 49 1.47 18.11 3.93
CA VAL A 49 1.64 19.25 4.83
C VAL A 49 3.09 19.74 4.80
N VAL A 50 4.07 18.84 4.85
CA VAL A 50 5.49 19.21 4.75
C VAL A 50 5.79 19.84 3.39
N ALA A 51 5.29 19.26 2.30
CA ALA A 51 5.47 19.82 0.96
C ALA A 51 4.88 21.22 0.82
N LEU A 52 3.69 21.46 1.37
CA LEU A 52 3.06 22.79 1.38
C LEU A 52 3.91 23.81 2.14
N LEU A 53 4.48 23.43 3.29
CA LEU A 53 5.34 24.32 4.07
C LEU A 53 6.65 24.62 3.33
N LEU A 54 7.24 23.65 2.63
CA LEU A 54 8.49 23.84 1.89
C LEU A 54 8.29 24.54 0.53
N ALA A 55 7.09 24.48 -0.04
CA ALA A 55 6.79 25.06 -1.34
C ALA A 55 6.84 26.60 -1.35
N GLU A 56 6.69 27.24 -0.18
CA GLU A 56 6.82 28.70 -0.03
C GLU A 56 8.26 29.15 -0.32
N ASP A 57 9.26 28.42 0.19
CA ASP A 57 10.67 28.79 0.04
C ASP A 57 11.32 28.16 -1.20
N PHE A 58 10.92 26.94 -1.57
CA PHE A 58 11.57 26.13 -2.63
C PHE A 58 10.56 25.45 -3.57
N PRO A 59 9.76 26.21 -4.33
CA PRO A 59 8.67 25.66 -5.13
C PRO A 59 9.13 24.72 -6.25
N GLN A 60 10.30 24.97 -6.85
CA GLN A 60 10.82 24.18 -7.97
C GLN A 60 11.37 22.83 -7.51
N GLU A 61 12.11 22.85 -6.40
CA GLU A 61 12.67 21.67 -5.77
C GLU A 61 11.57 20.77 -5.21
N VAL A 62 10.57 21.35 -4.54
CA VAL A 62 9.42 20.58 -4.04
C VAL A 62 8.67 19.95 -5.21
N ALA A 63 8.36 20.70 -6.27
CA ALA A 63 7.65 20.13 -7.43
C ALA A 63 8.39 18.96 -8.10
N MET A 64 9.73 18.97 -8.09
CA MET A 64 10.53 17.92 -8.71
C MET A 64 10.74 16.71 -7.78
N TYR A 65 11.17 16.94 -6.53
CA TYR A 65 11.58 15.86 -5.61
C TYR A 65 10.42 15.26 -4.83
N TYR A 66 9.42 16.05 -4.46
CA TYR A 66 8.29 15.57 -3.67
C TYR A 66 7.53 14.41 -4.31
N PRO A 67 7.10 14.47 -5.61
CA PRO A 67 6.42 13.35 -6.23
C PRO A 67 7.29 12.10 -6.32
N MET A 68 8.60 12.23 -6.62
CA MET A 68 9.52 11.10 -6.66
C MET A 68 9.66 10.40 -5.30
N ILE A 69 9.78 11.18 -4.22
CA ILE A 69 9.87 10.66 -2.85
C ILE A 69 8.56 9.96 -2.47
N LEU A 70 7.43 10.55 -2.83
CA LEU A 70 6.11 9.99 -2.52
C LEU A 70 5.86 8.68 -3.26
N GLU A 71 6.26 8.57 -4.53
CA GLU A 71 6.22 7.33 -5.31
C GLU A 71 7.10 6.22 -4.71
N LEU A 72 8.34 6.55 -4.34
CA LEU A 72 9.26 5.60 -3.70
C LEU A 72 8.68 5.08 -2.38
N LEU A 73 8.08 5.94 -1.58
CA LEU A 73 7.43 5.56 -0.33
C LEU A 73 6.21 4.67 -0.57
N PHE A 74 5.39 4.99 -1.58
CA PHE A 74 4.26 4.15 -1.99
C PHE A 74 4.72 2.73 -2.37
N LEU A 75 5.78 2.64 -3.18
CA LEU A 75 6.36 1.37 -3.57
C LEU A 75 6.91 0.60 -2.36
N SER A 76 7.60 1.28 -1.45
CA SER A 76 8.13 0.66 -0.23
C SER A 76 7.00 0.09 0.65
N CYS A 77 5.90 0.83 0.81
CA CYS A 77 4.73 0.39 1.56
C CYS A 77 4.10 -0.86 0.92
N LEU A 78 4.00 -0.90 -0.41
CA LEU A 78 3.46 -2.03 -1.17
C LEU A 78 4.36 -3.28 -1.06
N VAL A 79 5.67 -3.10 -1.06
CA VAL A 79 6.62 -4.20 -0.86
C VAL A 79 6.54 -4.72 0.59
N THR A 80 6.46 -3.85 1.59
CA THR A 80 6.34 -4.31 2.98
C THR A 80 5.05 -5.07 3.27
N SER A 81 3.91 -4.64 2.72
CA SER A 81 2.63 -5.34 2.91
C SER A 81 2.62 -6.72 2.24
N SER A 82 3.24 -6.84 1.05
CA SER A 82 3.41 -8.15 0.40
C SER A 82 4.41 -9.06 1.12
N MET A 83 5.49 -8.53 1.71
CA MET A 83 6.44 -9.30 2.52
C MET A 83 5.83 -9.78 3.85
N LEU A 84 5.06 -8.94 4.52
CA LEU A 84 4.30 -9.31 5.73
C LEU A 84 3.29 -10.43 5.42
N ALA A 85 2.65 -10.37 4.24
CA ALA A 85 1.73 -11.40 3.80
C ALA A 85 2.41 -12.78 3.61
N ILE A 86 3.58 -12.83 2.95
CA ILE A 86 4.35 -14.06 2.72
C ILE A 86 4.83 -14.68 4.03
N ARG A 87 5.20 -13.85 5.02
CA ARG A 87 5.70 -14.35 6.32
C ARG A 87 4.61 -15.03 7.17
N HIS A 88 3.34 -14.76 6.89
CA HIS A 88 2.19 -15.30 7.63
C HIS A 88 1.41 -16.39 6.86
N SER A 89 1.78 -16.72 5.62
CA SER A 89 1.16 -17.76 4.78
C SER A 89 1.84 -19.11 4.87
#